data_AF-A0A6H9Q8V5-F1
#
_entry.id   AF-A0A6H9Q8V5-F1
#
_cell.length_a   1.000
_cell.length_b   1.000
_cell.length_c   1.000
_cell.angle_alpha   90.00
_cell.angle_beta   90.00
_cell.angle_gamma   90.00
#
_symmetry.space_group_name_H-M   'P 1'
#
loop_
_entity.id
_entity.type
_entity.pdbx_description
1 polymer ?
#
loop_
_entity_poly.entity_id
_entity_poly.type
_entity_poly.pdbx_seq_one_letter_code
_entity_poly.pdbx_strand_id
1 'polypeptide(L)'
;MDNRSNEVLFDEGIRKAKELVSGYIFDVLTKCCEELIQDALDNKSGFRNLTGNTITSYACGLFMDGRFSYFVCSGDSMKQPVRVKLTKGETFVGVSYDNQNRRFTGTIETDKGYGEASSFDFLKRYKSESRKGFEIVMCTGTEYSTYLENVLNADVLTGTFQRAQNTLFKNFKPMK
;
A
#
# COMPACT_ATOMS: atom_id res chain seq x y z
N MET A 1 -36.89 -36.34 -13.70
CA MET A 1 -37.00 -34.87 -13.64
C MET A 1 -36.41 -34.44 -12.32
N ASP A 2 -35.40 -33.57 -12.35
CA ASP A 2 -34.72 -33.05 -11.16
C ASP A 2 -35.75 -32.30 -10.30
N ASN A 3 -36.18 -32.90 -9.19
CA ASN A 3 -37.28 -32.40 -8.35
C ASN A 3 -36.75 -31.42 -7.31
N ARG A 4 -35.84 -30.53 -7.72
CA ARG A 4 -35.34 -29.45 -6.88
C ARG A 4 -36.37 -28.32 -6.85
N SER A 5 -36.71 -27.87 -5.65
CA SER A 5 -37.60 -26.71 -5.46
C SER A 5 -37.03 -25.49 -6.18
N ASN A 6 -37.90 -24.71 -6.83
CA ASN A 6 -37.52 -23.44 -7.46
C ASN A 6 -36.84 -22.48 -6.47
N GLU A 7 -37.17 -22.58 -5.19
CA GLU A 7 -36.53 -21.83 -4.11
C GLU A 7 -35.04 -22.17 -3.97
N VAL A 8 -34.71 -23.47 -4.00
CA VAL A 8 -33.31 -23.94 -3.93
C VAL A 8 -32.51 -23.47 -5.14
N LEU A 9 -33.11 -23.55 -6.35
CA LEU A 9 -32.46 -23.08 -7.57
C LEU A 9 -32.24 -21.55 -7.57
N PHE A 10 -33.20 -20.80 -7.03
CA PHE A 10 -33.08 -19.35 -6.88
C PHE A 10 -31.96 -18.99 -5.90
N ASP A 11 -31.92 -19.62 -4.72
CA ASP A 11 -30.88 -19.38 -3.72
C ASP A 11 -29.48 -19.74 -4.22
N GLU A 12 -29.35 -20.87 -4.93
CA GLU A 12 -28.10 -21.26 -5.59
C GLU A 12 -27.67 -20.22 -6.64
N GLY A 13 -28.63 -19.71 -7.44
CA GLY A 13 -28.40 -18.65 -8.42
C GLY A 13 -27.90 -17.35 -7.78
N ILE A 14 -28.56 -16.90 -6.70
CA ILE A 14 -28.17 -15.70 -5.96
C ILE A 14 -26.79 -15.87 -5.32
N ARG A 15 -26.50 -17.03 -4.73
CA ARG A 15 -25.18 -17.31 -4.14
C ARG A 15 -24.08 -17.24 -5.21
N LYS A 16 -24.29 -17.89 -6.36
CA LYS A 16 -23.33 -17.87 -7.46
C LYS A 16 -23.13 -16.46 -8.02
N ALA A 17 -24.19 -15.69 -8.17
CA ALA A 17 -24.10 -14.30 -8.61
C ALA A 17 -23.28 -13.44 -7.63
N LYS A 18 -23.51 -13.59 -6.31
CA LYS A 18 -22.72 -12.91 -5.28
C LYS A 18 -21.24 -13.28 -5.33
N GLU A 19 -20.93 -14.56 -5.48
CA GLU A 19 -19.54 -15.03 -5.59
C GLU A 19 -18.82 -14.43 -6.80
N LEU A 20 -19.47 -14.40 -7.96
CA LEU A 20 -18.90 -13.79 -9.17
C LEU A 20 -18.67 -12.29 -9.01
N VAL A 21 -19.64 -11.57 -8.42
CA VAL A 21 -19.53 -10.13 -8.18
C VAL A 21 -18.41 -9.84 -7.17
N SER A 22 -18.35 -10.59 -6.07
CA SER A 22 -17.31 -10.43 -5.05
C SER A 22 -15.91 -10.72 -5.60
N GLY A 23 -15.76 -11.77 -6.41
CA GLY A 23 -14.49 -12.08 -7.08
C GLY A 23 -14.07 -10.96 -8.03
N TYR A 24 -14.98 -10.47 -8.86
CA TYR A 24 -14.70 -9.34 -9.75
C TYR A 24 -14.28 -8.08 -9.01
N ILE A 25 -15.01 -7.70 -7.94
CA ILE A 25 -14.67 -6.51 -7.15
C ILE A 25 -13.31 -6.69 -6.48
N PHE A 26 -13.01 -7.89 -5.97
CA PHE A 26 -11.70 -8.18 -5.38
C PHE A 26 -10.58 -7.93 -6.40
N ASP A 27 -10.69 -8.51 -7.60
CA ASP A 27 -9.67 -8.35 -8.67
C ASP A 27 -9.49 -6.89 -9.11
N VAL A 28 -10.59 -6.12 -9.16
CA VAL A 28 -10.52 -4.68 -9.45
C VAL A 28 -9.79 -3.93 -8.36
N LEU A 29 -10.08 -4.23 -7.09
CA LEU A 29 -9.51 -3.51 -5.95
C LEU A 29 -8.05 -3.90 -5.69
N THR A 30 -7.65 -5.16 -5.88
CA THR A 30 -6.23 -5.55 -5.81
C THR A 30 -5.41 -4.83 -6.88
N LYS A 31 -5.95 -4.72 -8.10
CA LYS A 31 -5.34 -3.91 -9.15
C LYS A 31 -5.25 -2.43 -8.80
N CYS A 32 -6.28 -1.86 -8.15
CA CYS A 32 -6.20 -0.50 -7.62
C CYS A 32 -5.05 -0.34 -6.62
N CYS A 33 -4.85 -1.31 -5.72
CA CYS A 33 -3.74 -1.29 -4.76
C CYS A 33 -2.38 -1.23 -5.46
N GLU A 34 -2.19 -2.05 -6.49
CA GLU A 34 -0.96 -2.07 -7.31
C GLU A 34 -0.75 -0.75 -8.06
N GLU A 35 -1.81 -0.20 -8.71
CA GLU A 35 -1.72 1.07 -9.44
C GLU A 35 -1.46 2.26 -8.50
N LEU A 36 -1.96 2.23 -7.26
CA LEU A 36 -1.66 3.27 -6.26
C LEU A 36 -0.19 3.23 -5.83
N ILE A 37 0.39 2.04 -5.63
CA ILE A 37 1.83 1.90 -5.35
C ILE A 37 2.65 2.45 -6.51
N GLN A 38 2.27 2.11 -7.74
CA GLN A 38 2.97 2.60 -8.92
C GLN A 38 2.86 4.13 -9.05
N ASP A 39 1.68 4.71 -8.80
CA ASP A 39 1.49 6.16 -8.78
C ASP A 39 2.40 6.84 -7.75
N ALA A 40 2.53 6.30 -6.53
CA ALA A 40 3.43 6.84 -5.52
C ALA A 40 4.90 6.75 -5.95
N LEU A 41 5.32 5.64 -6.54
CA LEU A 41 6.69 5.46 -7.03
C LEU A 41 7.05 6.46 -8.14
N ASP A 42 6.12 6.69 -9.07
CA ASP A 42 6.32 7.54 -10.25
C ASP A 42 6.25 9.02 -9.91
N ASN A 43 5.37 9.41 -8.98
CA ASN A 43 5.07 10.81 -8.70
C ASN A 43 5.70 11.35 -7.40
N LYS A 44 6.36 10.50 -6.59
CA LYS A 44 7.11 10.99 -5.43
C LYS A 44 8.09 12.09 -5.82
N SER A 45 8.26 13.09 -4.97
CA SER A 45 9.13 14.22 -5.27
C SER A 45 9.69 14.85 -3.99
N GLY A 46 10.74 15.66 -4.11
CA GLY A 46 11.28 16.42 -2.97
C GLY A 46 12.22 15.65 -2.03
N PHE A 47 12.56 14.39 -2.32
CA PHE A 47 13.55 13.62 -1.53
C PHE A 47 14.38 12.65 -2.39
N ARG A 48 15.48 12.15 -1.81
CA ARG A 48 16.34 11.10 -2.40
C ARG A 48 16.35 9.86 -1.52
N ASN A 49 16.75 8.72 -2.08
CA ASN A 49 16.70 7.44 -1.38
C ASN A 49 18.06 7.18 -0.71
N LEU A 50 18.17 7.54 0.56
CA LEU A 50 19.41 7.30 1.30
C LEU A 50 19.66 5.80 1.51
N THR A 51 18.78 5.15 2.28
CA THR A 51 18.88 3.70 2.54
C THR A 51 17.88 2.89 1.73
N GLY A 52 16.87 3.54 1.12
CA GLY A 52 15.82 2.89 0.34
C GLY A 52 14.54 2.56 1.11
N ASN A 53 14.51 2.73 2.45
CA ASN A 53 13.37 2.26 3.26
C ASN A 53 12.03 2.93 2.91
N THR A 54 11.97 4.21 2.55
CA THR A 54 10.68 4.83 2.16
C THR A 54 10.14 4.24 0.87
N ILE A 55 10.94 4.23 -0.21
CA ILE A 55 10.48 3.81 -1.53
C ILE A 55 10.20 2.32 -1.67
N THR A 56 10.84 1.50 -0.83
CA THR A 56 10.61 0.04 -0.77
C THR A 56 9.51 -0.35 0.21
N SER A 57 8.86 0.63 0.85
CA SER A 57 7.81 0.36 1.84
C SER A 57 6.47 1.03 1.53
N TYR A 58 6.28 1.53 0.31
CA TYR A 58 4.95 1.89 -0.15
C TYR A 58 4.11 0.63 -0.17
N ALA A 59 3.15 0.56 0.73
CA ALA A 59 2.33 -0.62 0.93
C ALA A 59 0.87 -0.25 0.83
N CYS A 60 0.09 -1.17 0.30
CA CYS A 60 -1.33 -1.02 0.13
C CYS A 60 -2.05 -2.26 0.66
N GLY A 61 -3.01 -2.06 1.55
CA GLY A 61 -3.83 -3.08 2.17
C GLY A 61 -5.28 -2.94 1.75
N LEU A 62 -5.88 -4.05 1.29
CA LEU A 62 -7.31 -4.13 1.01
C LEU A 62 -8.02 -4.81 2.19
N PHE A 63 -9.05 -4.15 2.69
CA PHE A 63 -9.92 -4.66 3.72
C PHE A 63 -11.31 -4.93 3.13
N MET A 64 -11.85 -6.12 3.39
CA MET A 64 -13.21 -6.52 3.03
C MET A 64 -13.99 -6.88 4.28
N ASP A 65 -15.12 -6.21 4.50
CA ASP A 65 -15.96 -6.39 5.69
C ASP A 65 -15.15 -6.33 7.00
N GLY A 66 -14.23 -5.37 7.05
CA GLY A 66 -13.33 -5.14 8.18
C GLY A 66 -12.17 -6.13 8.33
N ARG A 67 -11.99 -7.08 7.40
CA ARG A 67 -10.90 -8.07 7.42
C ARG A 67 -9.80 -7.68 6.47
N PHE A 68 -8.55 -7.81 6.90
CA PHE A 68 -7.38 -7.64 6.03
C PHE A 68 -7.31 -8.79 5.03
N SER A 69 -7.59 -8.49 3.75
CA SER A 69 -7.83 -9.49 2.70
C SER A 69 -6.69 -9.58 1.68
N TYR A 70 -5.97 -8.49 1.45
CA TYR A 70 -4.86 -8.47 0.51
C TYR A 70 -3.82 -7.39 0.88
N PHE A 71 -2.57 -7.64 0.52
CA PHE A 71 -1.40 -6.81 0.78
C PHE A 71 -0.49 -6.82 -0.43
N VAL A 72 0.06 -5.67 -0.76
CA VAL A 72 1.14 -5.52 -1.74
C VAL A 72 2.09 -4.44 -1.26
N CYS A 73 3.39 -4.60 -1.53
CA CYS A 73 4.42 -3.65 -1.19
C CYS A 73 5.33 -3.36 -2.39
N SER A 74 5.80 -2.13 -2.52
CA SER A 74 6.81 -1.79 -3.54
C SER A 74 8.10 -2.60 -3.36
N GLY A 75 8.47 -2.95 -2.12
CA GLY A 75 9.62 -3.78 -1.79
C GLY A 75 9.64 -5.15 -2.49
N ASP A 76 8.46 -5.71 -2.80
CA ASP A 76 8.30 -7.02 -3.45
C ASP A 76 8.96 -7.08 -4.85
N SER A 77 9.10 -5.92 -5.51
CA SER A 77 9.63 -5.78 -6.88
C SER A 77 10.93 -4.98 -6.96
N MET A 78 11.45 -4.53 -5.82
CA MET A 78 12.60 -3.64 -5.74
C MET A 78 13.81 -4.32 -5.11
N LYS A 79 15.01 -3.76 -5.34
CA LYS A 79 16.18 -4.21 -4.60
C LYS A 79 16.02 -3.89 -3.11
N GLN A 80 16.63 -4.70 -2.27
CA GLN A 80 16.55 -4.53 -0.82
C GLN A 80 17.16 -3.19 -0.36
N PRO A 81 16.62 -2.59 0.72
CA PRO A 81 17.25 -1.44 1.36
C PRO A 81 18.72 -1.72 1.71
N VAL A 82 19.57 -0.71 1.55
CA VAL A 82 21.01 -0.82 1.86
C VAL A 82 21.25 -1.19 3.33
N ARG A 83 20.33 -0.76 4.19
CA ARG A 83 20.29 -1.07 5.62
C ARG A 83 18.94 -0.66 6.20
N VAL A 84 18.73 -1.01 7.47
CA VAL A 84 17.62 -0.50 8.30
C VAL A 84 17.55 1.03 8.34
N LYS A 85 16.39 1.56 8.78
CA LYS A 85 16.13 2.99 8.92
C LYS A 85 17.21 3.67 9.77
N LEU A 86 17.65 4.84 9.32
CA LEU A 86 18.64 5.65 10.02
C LEU A 86 17.94 6.45 11.12
N THR A 87 18.37 6.29 12.37
CA THR A 87 17.78 7.04 13.50
C THR A 87 18.51 8.35 13.77
N LYS A 88 17.92 9.19 14.60
CA LYS A 88 18.47 10.46 15.06
C LYS A 88 19.87 10.31 15.65
N GLY A 89 20.79 11.17 15.22
CA GLY A 89 22.19 11.19 15.66
C GLY A 89 23.07 10.13 15.02
N GLU A 90 22.49 9.12 14.36
CA GLU A 90 23.28 8.14 13.61
C GLU A 90 23.78 8.72 12.29
N THR A 91 25.05 8.50 11.96
CA THR A 91 25.65 8.96 10.71
C THR A 91 25.84 7.82 9.73
N PHE A 92 25.18 7.91 8.58
CA PHE A 92 25.46 7.08 7.41
C PHE A 92 26.68 7.64 6.66
N VAL A 93 27.62 6.76 6.31
CA VAL A 93 28.73 7.06 5.38
C VAL A 93 28.89 5.88 4.42
N GLY A 94 28.69 6.10 3.13
CA GLY A 94 28.85 5.05 2.13
C GLY A 94 28.01 5.25 0.88
N VAL A 95 27.79 4.16 0.13
CA VAL A 95 26.98 4.14 -1.08
C VAL A 95 25.51 4.04 -0.72
N SER A 96 24.75 5.09 -1.04
CA SER A 96 23.29 5.16 -0.85
C SER A 96 22.52 4.21 -1.78
N TYR A 97 21.23 4.05 -1.54
CA TYR A 97 20.34 3.25 -2.38
C TYR A 97 20.33 3.73 -3.84
N ASP A 98 20.48 5.04 -4.08
CA ASP A 98 20.60 5.61 -5.43
C ASP A 98 22.02 5.46 -6.03
N ASN A 99 22.87 4.59 -5.47
CA ASN A 99 24.25 4.33 -5.88
C ASN A 99 25.16 5.58 -5.83
N GLN A 100 24.91 6.50 -4.91
CA GLN A 100 25.73 7.71 -4.70
C GLN A 100 26.48 7.64 -3.37
N ASN A 101 27.75 8.04 -3.36
CA ASN A 101 28.47 8.25 -2.10
C ASN A 101 27.82 9.39 -1.31
N ARG A 102 27.44 9.10 -0.07
CA ARG A 102 26.73 10.03 0.82
C ARG A 102 27.29 9.97 2.23
N ARG A 103 27.27 11.13 2.88
CA ARG A 103 27.37 11.28 4.33
C ARG A 103 26.11 12.00 4.81
N PHE A 104 25.37 11.40 5.72
CA PHE A 104 24.12 11.97 6.23
C PHE A 104 23.89 11.56 7.68
N THR A 105 23.46 12.49 8.52
CA THR A 105 23.13 12.21 9.92
C THR A 105 21.62 12.26 10.09
N GLY A 106 21.04 11.20 10.65
CA GLY A 106 19.61 11.12 10.90
C GLY A 106 19.17 12.21 11.87
N THR A 107 18.01 12.80 11.60
CA THR A 107 17.40 13.86 12.44
C THR A 107 16.11 13.41 13.13
N ILE A 108 15.54 12.29 12.67
CA ILE A 108 14.26 11.74 13.12
C ILE A 108 14.51 10.43 13.86
N GLU A 109 13.87 10.28 15.01
CA GLU A 109 13.90 9.03 15.77
C GLU A 109 13.18 7.94 14.97
N THR A 110 13.77 6.76 14.87
CA THR A 110 13.16 5.61 14.19
C THR A 110 13.29 4.36 15.04
N ASP A 111 12.45 3.35 14.78
CA ASP A 111 12.53 2.03 15.39
C ASP A 111 13.77 1.21 14.95
N LYS A 112 14.60 1.73 14.04
CA LYS A 112 15.75 1.04 13.41
C LYS A 112 15.40 -0.28 12.72
N GLY A 113 14.14 -0.47 12.34
CA GLY A 113 13.65 -1.59 11.53
C GLY A 113 13.73 -1.31 10.03
N TYR A 114 13.17 -2.24 9.25
CA TYR A 114 12.96 -2.08 7.81
C TYR A 114 11.59 -1.49 7.53
N GLY A 115 11.51 -0.58 6.55
CA GLY A 115 10.24 0.08 6.22
C GLY A 115 9.15 -0.93 5.81
N GLU A 116 9.48 -1.92 4.99
CA GLU A 116 8.52 -2.93 4.54
C GLU A 116 7.85 -3.67 5.71
N ALA A 117 8.64 -4.12 6.68
CA ALA A 117 8.12 -4.79 7.88
C ALA A 117 7.23 -3.84 8.70
N SER A 118 7.64 -2.59 8.89
CA SER A 118 6.84 -1.58 9.59
C SER A 118 5.50 -1.32 8.88
N SER A 119 5.49 -1.24 7.54
CA SER A 119 4.26 -1.08 6.74
C SER A 119 3.32 -2.27 6.88
N PHE A 120 3.85 -3.49 6.76
CA PHE A 120 3.06 -4.71 6.92
C PHE A 120 2.46 -4.82 8.32
N ASP A 121 3.26 -4.58 9.36
CA ASP A 121 2.81 -4.61 10.75
C ASP A 121 1.74 -3.55 11.04
N PHE A 122 1.88 -2.37 10.44
CA PHE A 122 0.85 -1.33 10.51
C PHE A 122 -0.47 -1.81 9.89
N LEU A 123 -0.46 -2.26 8.64
CA LEU A 123 -1.66 -2.70 7.93
C LEU A 123 -2.33 -3.90 8.60
N LYS A 124 -1.53 -4.85 9.11
CA LYS A 124 -2.04 -6.02 9.83
C LYS A 124 -2.76 -5.65 11.14
N ARG A 125 -2.33 -4.58 11.81
CA ARG A 125 -2.92 -4.08 13.06
C ARG A 125 -3.97 -3.00 12.84
N TYR A 126 -4.05 -2.45 11.63
CA TYR A 126 -4.99 -1.41 11.27
C TYR A 126 -6.42 -1.90 11.47
N LYS A 127 -7.22 -1.08 12.16
CA LYS A 127 -8.63 -1.36 12.40
C LYS A 127 -9.43 -0.65 11.32
N SER A 128 -9.82 -1.39 10.30
CA SER A 128 -10.70 -0.92 9.23
C SER A 128 -11.91 -0.17 9.79
N GLU A 129 -12.16 1.01 9.23
CA GLU A 129 -13.32 1.84 9.50
C GLU A 129 -14.57 1.27 8.80
N SER A 130 -14.36 0.59 7.67
CA SER A 130 -15.41 -0.09 6.91
C SER A 130 -15.75 -1.46 7.49
N ARG A 131 -16.76 -1.50 8.38
CA ARG A 131 -17.28 -2.77 8.95
C ARG A 131 -18.05 -3.63 7.94
N LYS A 132 -18.54 -3.02 6.87
CA LYS A 132 -19.26 -3.67 5.76
C LYS A 132 -18.85 -2.97 4.46
N GLY A 133 -18.41 -3.73 3.47
CA GLY A 133 -17.90 -3.22 2.20
C GLY A 133 -16.38 -3.28 2.11
N PHE A 134 -15.80 -2.31 1.40
CA PHE A 134 -14.40 -2.33 1.00
C PHE A 134 -13.68 -1.08 1.50
N GLU A 135 -12.40 -1.23 1.83
CA GLU A 135 -11.52 -0.14 2.21
C GLU A 135 -10.11 -0.42 1.72
N ILE A 136 -9.47 0.58 1.11
CA ILE A 136 -8.08 0.52 0.71
C ILE A 136 -7.31 1.48 1.60
N VAL A 137 -6.25 0.97 2.23
CA VAL A 137 -5.38 1.74 3.11
C VAL A 137 -3.97 1.68 2.53
N MET A 138 -3.40 2.85 2.26
CA MET A 138 -2.03 2.95 1.77
C MET A 138 -1.14 3.62 2.82
N CYS A 139 0.08 3.13 2.98
CA CYS A 139 1.05 3.69 3.92
C CYS A 139 2.50 3.57 3.42
N THR A 140 3.41 4.19 4.17
CA THR A 140 4.85 3.96 4.07
C THR A 140 5.41 3.71 5.46
N GLY A 141 6.44 2.87 5.56
CA GLY A 141 6.89 2.29 6.83
C GLY A 141 7.99 3.09 7.53
N THR A 142 8.09 4.38 7.23
CA THR A 142 9.16 5.24 7.75
C THR A 142 8.61 6.46 8.48
N GLU A 143 9.11 6.68 9.68
CA GLU A 143 8.72 7.78 10.58
C GLU A 143 9.07 9.14 9.99
N TYR A 144 10.17 9.20 9.22
CA TYR A 144 10.58 10.41 8.55
C TYR A 144 9.72 10.76 7.34
N SER A 145 8.83 9.89 6.85
CA SER A 145 7.92 10.26 5.75
C SER A 145 6.98 11.41 6.13
N THR A 146 6.50 11.45 7.37
CA THR A 146 5.73 12.60 7.88
C THR A 146 6.57 13.88 7.91
N TYR A 147 7.86 13.77 8.24
CA TYR A 147 8.78 14.91 8.21
C TYR A 147 9.03 15.39 6.76
N LEU A 148 9.21 14.46 5.82
CA LEU A 148 9.37 14.78 4.40
C LEU A 148 8.17 15.59 3.89
N GLU A 149 6.95 15.13 4.16
CA GLU A 149 5.71 15.79 3.76
C GLU A 149 5.53 17.16 4.45
N ASN A 150 5.53 17.18 5.78
CA ASN A 150 5.08 18.35 6.53
C ASN A 150 6.14 19.43 6.71
N VAL A 151 7.43 19.07 6.64
CA VAL A 151 8.54 20.02 6.90
C VAL A 151 9.33 20.31 5.63
N LEU A 152 9.60 19.31 4.80
CA LEU A 152 10.36 19.51 3.56
C LEU A 152 9.46 19.78 2.34
N ASN A 153 8.13 19.74 2.51
CA ASN A 153 7.16 19.92 1.43
C ASN A 153 7.45 18.96 0.26
N ALA A 154 7.88 17.75 0.58
CA ALA A 154 8.11 16.66 -0.36
C ALA A 154 6.81 15.86 -0.54
N ASP A 155 6.65 15.20 -1.69
CA ASP A 155 5.50 14.33 -1.94
C ASP A 155 5.94 12.87 -1.75
N VAL A 156 5.40 12.23 -0.71
CA VAL A 156 5.60 10.82 -0.39
C VAL A 156 4.33 10.04 -0.72
N LEU A 157 3.16 10.50 -0.27
CA LEU A 157 1.84 9.91 -0.52
C LEU A 157 0.72 10.94 -0.73
N THR A 158 0.92 12.23 -0.39
CA THR A 158 -0.13 13.25 -0.49
C THR A 158 -0.68 13.36 -1.91
N GLY A 159 0.18 13.38 -2.93
CA GLY A 159 -0.25 13.45 -4.32
C GLY A 159 -1.03 12.19 -4.75
N THR A 160 -0.58 11.02 -4.32
CA THR A 160 -1.26 9.75 -4.60
C THR A 160 -2.65 9.71 -3.97
N PHE A 161 -2.79 10.18 -2.74
CA PHE A 161 -4.09 10.29 -2.07
C PHE A 161 -5.05 11.19 -2.87
N GLN A 162 -4.58 12.34 -3.35
CA GLN A 162 -5.39 13.25 -4.18
C GLN A 162 -5.84 12.62 -5.50
N ARG A 163 -5.03 11.73 -6.09
CA ARG A 163 -5.33 11.03 -7.36
C ARG A 163 -6.07 9.71 -7.16
N ALA A 164 -6.16 9.19 -5.93
CA ALA A 164 -6.66 7.84 -5.66
C ALA A 164 -8.06 7.58 -6.21
N GLN A 165 -8.96 8.56 -6.12
CA GLN A 165 -10.32 8.45 -6.64
C GLN A 165 -10.33 8.21 -8.17
N ASN A 166 -9.46 8.88 -8.92
CA ASN A 166 -9.35 8.67 -10.37
C ASN A 166 -8.79 7.29 -10.68
N THR A 167 -7.80 6.81 -9.91
CA THR A 167 -7.26 5.45 -10.02
C THR A 167 -8.35 4.41 -9.78
N LEU A 168 -9.21 4.60 -8.77
CA LEU A 168 -10.35 3.71 -8.53
C LEU A 168 -11.31 3.69 -9.73
N PHE A 169 -11.80 4.85 -10.17
CA PHE A 169 -12.78 4.92 -11.27
C PHE A 169 -12.26 4.37 -12.60
N LYS A 170 -10.95 4.51 -12.88
CA LYS A 170 -10.31 3.93 -14.06
C LYS A 170 -10.37 2.40 -14.09
N ASN A 171 -10.32 1.77 -12.90
CA ASN A 171 -10.28 0.32 -12.75
C ASN A 171 -11.66 -0.32 -12.65
N PHE A 172 -12.65 0.40 -12.10
CA PHE A 172 -14.04 -0.05 -12.09
C PHE A 172 -14.62 -0.04 -13.51
N LYS A 173 -14.73 -1.23 -14.12
CA LYS A 173 -15.34 -1.43 -15.43
C LYS A 173 -16.58 -2.34 -15.31
N PRO A 174 -17.43 -2.43 -16.34
CA PRO A 174 -18.49 -3.43 -16.33
C PRO A 174 -17.91 -4.85 -16.27
N MET A 175 -18.53 -5.71 -15.46
CA MET A 175 -18.30 -7.15 -15.52
C MET A 175 -18.63 -7.65 -16.94
N LYS A 176 -17.73 -8.45 -17.51
CA LYS A 176 -17.93 -9.10 -18.81
C LYS A 176 -18.41 -10.52 -18.64
#